data_AF-A0A1Z8MVH2-F1
#
_entry.id   AF-A0A1Z8MVH2-F1
#
_cell.length_a   1.000
_cell.length_b   1.000
_cell.length_c   1.000
_cell.angle_alpha   90.00
_cell.angle_beta   90.00
_cell.angle_gamma   90.00
#
_symmetry.space_group_name_H-M   'P 1'
#
loop_
_entity.id
_entity.type
_entity.pdbx_description
1 polymer ?
#
loop_
_entity_poly.entity_id
_entity_poly.type
_entity_poly.pdbx_seq_one_letter_code
_entity_poly.pdbx_strand_id
1 'polypeptide(L)'
;MFQKVSETIPDQLSPRVEAALAWFNDSPDAAGENFKVTGILDADAAVTGSDELKLILCGGDRCEQRSFRVTGSSPNFSVESSDDIAPKGDKSQAELAPPPGVRLTWLDSVMAQHAFVVLLFYRGFW
;
A
#
# COMPACT_ATOMS: atom_id res chain seq x y z
N MET A 1 16.68 -0.25 -2.30
CA MET A 1 15.92 0.59 -3.24
C MET A 1 14.65 0.98 -2.51
N PHE A 2 14.38 2.27 -2.31
CA PHE A 2 13.18 2.71 -1.58
C PHE A 2 12.00 2.74 -2.54
N GLN A 3 10.92 2.02 -2.22
CA GLN A 3 9.67 2.11 -2.98
C GLN A 3 9.03 3.47 -2.70
N LYS A 4 8.57 4.15 -3.75
CA LYS A 4 7.94 5.47 -3.63
C LYS A 4 6.44 5.32 -3.73
N VAL A 5 5.73 5.67 -2.67
CA VAL A 5 4.26 5.64 -2.64
C VAL A 5 3.70 6.98 -3.11
N SER A 6 2.66 6.92 -3.93
CA SER A 6 1.89 8.08 -4.38
C SER A 6 0.41 7.83 -4.11
N GLU A 7 -0.22 8.73 -3.35
CA GLU A 7 -1.68 8.74 -3.12
C GLU A 7 -2.45 9.21 -4.36
N THR A 8 -1.78 9.98 -5.24
CA THR A 8 -2.36 10.42 -6.51
C THR A 8 -1.99 9.43 -7.59
N ILE A 9 -3.01 8.81 -8.19
CA ILE A 9 -2.84 7.92 -9.34
C ILE A 9 -2.73 8.78 -10.60
N PRO A 10 -1.64 8.68 -11.39
CA PRO A 10 -1.53 9.39 -12.66
C PRO A 10 -2.66 9.00 -13.62
N ASP A 11 -3.26 10.00 -14.30
CA ASP A 11 -4.38 9.79 -15.23
C ASP A 11 -4.08 8.76 -16.35
N GLN A 12 -2.81 8.67 -16.75
CA GLN A 12 -2.35 7.70 -17.76
C GLN A 12 -2.50 6.25 -17.31
N LEU A 13 -2.49 6.00 -16.00
CA LEU A 13 -2.62 4.67 -15.42
C LEU A 13 -4.07 4.32 -15.07
N SER A 14 -4.99 5.30 -15.01
CA SER A 14 -6.38 5.09 -14.61
C SER A 14 -7.07 3.90 -15.30
N PRO A 15 -6.98 3.71 -16.63
CA PRO A 15 -7.64 2.56 -17.28
C PRO A 15 -7.09 1.21 -16.82
N ARG A 16 -5.78 1.14 -16.56
CA ARG A 16 -5.11 -0.09 -16.09
C ARG A 16 -5.43 -0.35 -14.62
N VAL A 17 -5.48 0.70 -13.81
CA VAL A 17 -5.82 0.65 -12.39
C VAL A 17 -7.28 0.23 -12.18
N GLU A 18 -8.21 0.77 -12.97
CA GLU A 18 -9.61 0.37 -12.92
C GLU A 18 -9.79 -1.10 -13.30
N ALA A 19 -9.10 -1.57 -14.33
CA ALA A 19 -9.10 -2.99 -14.70
C ALA A 19 -8.55 -3.89 -13.59
N ALA A 20 -7.44 -3.50 -12.95
CA ALA A 20 -6.87 -4.25 -11.84
C ALA A 20 -7.79 -4.27 -10.61
N LEU A 21 -8.43 -3.14 -10.29
CA LEU A 21 -9.37 -3.04 -9.17
C LEU A 21 -10.61 -3.90 -9.40
N ALA A 22 -11.21 -3.83 -10.59
CA ALA A 22 -12.37 -4.64 -10.95
C ALA A 22 -12.04 -6.14 -10.83
N TRP A 23 -10.90 -6.55 -11.38
CA TRP A 23 -10.43 -7.93 -11.26
C TRP A 23 -10.24 -8.38 -9.81
N PHE A 24 -9.65 -7.52 -8.95
CA PHE A 24 -9.44 -7.87 -7.54
C PHE A 24 -10.75 -7.99 -6.77
N ASN A 25 -11.69 -7.06 -6.97
CA ASN A 25 -13.00 -7.07 -6.31
C ASN A 25 -13.86 -8.28 -6.71
N ASP A 26 -13.68 -8.79 -7.93
CA ASP A 26 -14.33 -10.02 -8.39
C ASP A 26 -13.62 -11.30 -7.90
N SER A 27 -12.42 -11.17 -7.32
CA SER A 27 -11.64 -12.31 -6.83
C SER A 27 -12.08 -12.76 -5.43
N PRO A 28 -11.85 -14.04 -5.07
CA PRO A 28 -12.10 -14.54 -3.71
C PRO A 28 -11.34 -13.79 -2.61
N ASP A 29 -10.20 -13.17 -2.94
CA ASP A 29 -9.33 -12.47 -1.99
C ASP A 29 -10.01 -11.22 -1.41
N ALA A 30 -10.94 -10.60 -2.17
CA ALA A 30 -11.75 -9.49 -1.70
C ALA A 30 -12.73 -9.91 -0.59
N ALA A 31 -13.00 -11.21 -0.42
CA ALA A 31 -13.86 -11.76 0.63
C ALA A 31 -15.26 -11.10 0.72
N GLY A 32 -15.78 -10.60 -0.40
CA GLY A 32 -17.08 -9.91 -0.49
C GLY A 32 -17.05 -8.43 -0.08
N GLU A 33 -15.88 -7.88 0.26
CA GLU A 33 -15.68 -6.45 0.47
C GLU A 33 -15.45 -5.72 -0.85
N ASN A 34 -15.77 -4.42 -0.88
CA ASN A 34 -15.50 -3.57 -2.03
C ASN A 34 -14.26 -2.72 -1.75
N PHE A 35 -13.15 -3.07 -2.37
CA PHE A 35 -11.91 -2.32 -2.24
C PHE A 35 -11.90 -1.11 -3.17
N LYS A 36 -11.11 -0.11 -2.77
CA LYS A 36 -10.76 1.07 -3.56
C LYS A 36 -9.25 1.20 -3.59
N VAL A 37 -8.73 1.75 -4.68
CA VAL A 37 -7.31 2.10 -4.76
C VAL A 37 -7.08 3.40 -4.02
N THR A 38 -6.22 3.38 -3.01
CA THR A 38 -5.85 4.55 -2.20
C THR A 38 -4.43 5.02 -2.50
N GLY A 39 -3.63 4.20 -3.18
CA GLY A 39 -2.28 4.57 -3.59
C GLY A 39 -1.68 3.61 -4.60
N ILE A 40 -0.58 4.06 -5.19
CA ILE A 40 0.24 3.30 -6.13
C ILE A 40 1.71 3.43 -5.73
N LEU A 41 2.44 2.31 -5.75
CA LEU A 41 3.87 2.28 -5.54
C LEU A 41 4.60 2.33 -6.88
N ASP A 42 5.71 3.07 -6.90
CA ASP A 42 6.61 3.20 -8.04
C ASP A 42 5.88 3.62 -9.33
N ALA A 43 4.94 4.56 -9.20
CA ALA A 43 4.10 5.05 -10.31
C ALA A 43 4.91 5.46 -11.55
N ASP A 44 6.09 6.06 -11.33
CA ASP A 44 7.01 6.47 -12.39
C ASP A 44 7.41 5.26 -13.27
N ALA A 45 7.66 4.09 -12.69
CA ALA A 45 8.01 2.87 -13.43
C ALA A 45 6.82 2.35 -14.26
N ALA A 46 5.62 2.36 -13.68
CA ALA A 46 4.39 1.98 -14.38
C ALA A 46 4.08 2.91 -15.55
N VAL A 47 4.31 4.22 -15.40
CA VAL A 47 4.17 5.22 -16.47
C VAL A 47 5.18 5.01 -17.59
N THR A 48 6.44 4.66 -17.26
CA THR A 48 7.49 4.42 -18.26
C THR A 48 7.30 3.14 -19.09
N GLY A 49 6.22 2.39 -18.86
CA GLY A 49 5.85 1.22 -19.67
C GLY A 49 6.03 -0.13 -18.96
N SER A 50 6.20 -0.16 -17.64
CA SER A 50 6.09 -1.42 -16.91
C SER A 50 4.65 -1.91 -16.95
N ASP A 51 4.46 -3.20 -17.27
CA ASP A 51 3.17 -3.89 -17.18
C ASP A 51 2.75 -4.15 -15.73
N GLU A 52 3.68 -4.02 -14.78
CA GLU A 52 3.43 -4.22 -13.35
C GLU A 52 2.85 -2.96 -12.70
N LEU A 53 1.77 -3.14 -11.93
CA LEU A 53 1.17 -2.15 -11.05
C LEU A 53 1.23 -2.65 -9.61
N LYS A 54 1.74 -1.84 -8.70
CA LYS A 54 1.73 -2.12 -7.26
C LYS A 54 0.75 -1.17 -6.61
N LEU A 55 -0.39 -1.67 -6.19
CA LEU A 55 -1.51 -0.86 -5.70
C LEU A 55 -1.72 -1.08 -4.22
N ILE A 56 -2.14 -0.02 -3.54
CA ILE A 56 -2.68 -0.08 -2.18
C ILE A 56 -4.19 -0.10 -2.31
N LEU A 57 -4.79 -1.22 -1.91
CA LEU A 57 -6.23 -1.47 -1.96
C LEU A 57 -6.78 -1.44 -0.56
N CYS A 58 -7.78 -0.60 -0.29
CA CYS A 58 -8.46 -0.53 1.00
C CYS A 58 -9.96 -0.78 0.86
N GLY A 59 -10.51 -1.66 1.70
CA GLY A 59 -11.92 -2.02 1.77
C GLY A 59 -12.30 -2.40 3.20
N GLY A 60 -13.41 -1.84 3.70
CA GLY A 60 -13.82 -2.03 5.10
C GLY A 60 -12.74 -1.54 6.08
N ASP A 61 -12.20 -2.46 6.88
CA ASP A 61 -11.12 -2.24 7.85
C ASP A 61 -9.76 -2.78 7.38
N ARG A 62 -9.67 -3.27 6.14
CA ARG A 62 -8.47 -3.89 5.55
C ARG A 62 -7.85 -2.97 4.51
N CYS A 63 -6.52 -2.89 4.54
CA CYS A 63 -5.70 -2.30 3.49
C CYS A 63 -4.59 -3.28 3.12
N GLU A 64 -4.41 -3.51 1.82
CA GLU A 64 -3.49 -4.51 1.30
C GLU A 64 -2.68 -3.92 0.15
N GLN A 65 -1.37 -4.19 0.15
CA GLN A 65 -0.53 -3.95 -1.00
C GLN A 65 -0.60 -5.18 -1.91
N ARG A 66 -1.00 -4.98 -3.17
CA ARG A 66 -1.17 -6.04 -4.16
C ARG A 66 -0.46 -5.65 -5.44
N SER A 67 0.20 -6.62 -6.06
CA SER A 67 0.93 -6.45 -7.32
C SER A 67 0.15 -7.12 -8.45
N PHE A 68 -0.09 -6.39 -9.52
CA PHE A 68 -0.83 -6.85 -10.69
C PHE A 68 0.02 -6.67 -11.93
N ARG A 69 0.02 -7.67 -12.81
CA ARG A 69 0.49 -7.52 -14.18
C ARG A 69 -0.72 -7.23 -15.05
N VAL A 70 -0.74 -6.04 -15.64
CA VAL A 70 -1.81 -5.56 -16.51
C VAL A 70 -1.25 -5.37 -17.91
N THR A 71 -1.65 -6.25 -18.82
CA THR A 71 -1.19 -6.26 -20.22
C THR A 71 -2.34 -5.98 -21.18
N GLY A 72 -2.01 -5.56 -22.40
CA GLY A 72 -2.99 -5.18 -23.42
C GLY A 72 -3.31 -3.69 -23.42
N SER A 73 -4.46 -3.34 -23.99
CA SER A 73 -4.88 -1.96 -24.22
C SER A 73 -6.36 -1.80 -23.90
N SER A 74 -6.74 -0.63 -23.41
CA SER A 74 -8.14 -0.32 -23.08
C SER A 74 -9.06 -0.56 -24.29
N PRO A 75 -10.21 -1.24 -24.12
CA PRO A 75 -10.79 -1.74 -22.86
C PRO A 75 -10.41 -3.21 -22.52
N ASN A 76 -9.64 -3.88 -23.37
CA ASN A 76 -9.40 -5.32 -23.29
C ASN A 76 -8.08 -5.64 -22.55
N PHE A 77 -8.01 -5.29 -21.28
CA PHE A 77 -6.84 -5.63 -20.45
C PHE A 77 -6.90 -7.08 -19.97
N SER A 78 -5.74 -7.74 -19.93
CA SER A 78 -5.54 -8.99 -19.20
C SER A 78 -4.85 -8.66 -17.89
N VAL A 79 -5.46 -9.06 -16.78
CA VAL A 79 -4.97 -8.79 -15.42
C VAL A 79 -4.62 -10.12 -14.75
N GLU A 80 -3.40 -10.19 -14.20
CA GLU A 80 -2.93 -11.32 -13.41
C GLU A 80 -2.35 -10.83 -12.09
N SER A 81 -2.62 -11.55 -11.00
CA SER A 81 -1.91 -11.30 -9.74
C SER A 81 -0.44 -11.68 -9.91
N SER A 82 0.45 -10.74 -9.64
CA SER A 82 1.91 -10.93 -9.60
C SER A 82 2.45 -10.99 -8.18
N ASP A 83 1.56 -11.10 -7.20
CA ASP A 83 1.99 -11.38 -5.84
C ASP A 83 2.58 -12.79 -5.82
N ASP A 84 3.90 -12.86 -5.64
CA ASP A 84 4.55 -14.11 -5.28
C ASP A 84 3.82 -14.64 -4.04
N ILE A 85 3.18 -15.80 -4.18
CA ILE A 85 2.68 -16.60 -3.06
C ILE A 85 3.89 -17.20 -2.34
N ALA A 86 4.87 -16.37 -1.97
CA ALA A 86 5.75 -16.69 -0.88
C ALA A 86 4.87 -16.66 0.38
N PRO A 87 4.91 -17.69 1.24
CA PRO A 87 4.28 -17.58 2.55
C PRO A 87 4.78 -16.27 3.16
N LYS A 88 3.88 -15.47 3.75
CA LYS A 88 4.18 -14.23 4.49
C LYS A 88 5.26 -14.51 5.53
N GLY A 89 6.49 -14.56 5.07
CA GLY A 89 7.69 -14.93 5.79
C GLY A 89 8.34 -13.64 6.18
N ASP A 90 7.90 -13.13 7.32
CA ASP A 90 8.72 -12.37 8.26
C ASP A 90 9.41 -11.09 7.75
N LYS A 91 8.96 -10.49 6.65
CA LYS A 91 9.42 -9.19 6.14
C LYS A 91 8.21 -8.50 5.51
N SER A 92 7.70 -7.36 5.96
CA SER A 92 8.24 -6.28 6.76
C SER A 92 7.07 -5.75 7.60
N GLN A 93 6.88 -6.27 8.81
CA GLN A 93 6.33 -5.38 9.84
C GLN A 93 7.35 -4.26 9.94
N ALA A 94 6.93 -3.01 9.64
CA ALA A 94 7.75 -1.84 9.91
C ALA A 94 8.39 -2.01 11.28
N GLU A 95 9.71 -1.94 11.38
CA GLU A 95 10.44 -2.22 12.61
C GLU A 95 9.80 -1.44 13.77
N LEU A 96 9.06 -2.17 14.61
CA LEU A 96 8.14 -1.62 15.61
C LEU A 96 8.88 -0.99 16.79
N ALA A 97 10.20 -1.12 16.81
CA ALA A 97 11.04 -0.46 17.78
C ALA A 97 11.41 0.93 17.23
N PRO A 98 10.94 2.03 17.86
CA PRO A 98 11.62 3.31 17.64
C PRO A 98 13.12 3.11 17.94
N PRO A 99 14.03 3.80 17.21
CA PRO A 99 15.46 3.65 17.41
C PRO A 99 15.81 3.67 18.90
N PRO A 100 16.54 2.66 19.41
CA PRO A 100 16.82 2.57 20.83
C PRO A 100 17.59 3.81 21.30
N GLY A 101 17.11 4.43 22.38
CA GLY A 101 17.84 5.45 23.14
C GLY A 101 17.28 6.87 23.12
N VAL A 102 16.59 7.31 22.05
CA VAL A 102 16.11 8.71 21.95
C VAL A 102 14.72 8.90 22.57
N ARG A 103 13.86 7.88 22.47
CA ARG A 103 12.45 8.00 22.88
C ARG A 103 12.23 8.12 24.38
N LEU A 104 13.04 7.42 25.20
CA LEU A 104 12.84 7.39 26.66
C LEU A 104 13.13 8.76 27.29
N THR A 105 14.31 9.30 27.03
CA THR A 105 14.72 10.63 27.54
C THR A 105 13.87 11.75 26.98
N TRP A 106 13.48 11.67 25.71
CA TRP A 106 12.53 12.63 25.13
C TRP A 106 11.15 12.54 25.82
N LEU A 107 10.60 11.34 26.00
CA LEU A 107 9.27 11.16 26.61
C LEU A 107 9.25 11.65 28.06
N ASP A 108 10.30 11.35 28.83
CA ASP A 108 10.46 11.83 30.21
C ASP A 108 10.48 13.37 30.26
N SER A 109 11.18 14.00 29.31
CA SER A 109 11.27 15.47 29.23
C SER A 109 9.92 16.13 28.88
N VAL A 110 9.11 15.50 28.03
CA VAL A 110 7.80 16.00 27.60
C VAL A 110 6.76 15.77 28.69
N MET A 111 6.79 14.62 29.36
CA MET A 111 5.90 14.32 30.49
C MET A 111 6.09 15.29 31.66
N ALA A 112 7.32 15.74 31.92
CA ALA A 112 7.58 16.72 32.97
C ALA A 112 6.97 18.12 32.67
N GLN A 113 6.63 18.40 31.41
CA GLN A 113 6.13 19.70 30.96
C GLN A 113 4.61 19.76 30.79
N HIS A 114 3.92 18.61 30.79
CA HIS A 114 2.50 18.53 30.45
C HIS A 114 1.73 17.64 31.42
N ALA A 115 0.49 18.02 31.73
CA ALA A 115 -0.39 17.24 32.61
C ALA A 115 -0.78 15.88 32.02
N PHE A 116 -0.75 15.74 30.70
CA PHE A 116 -0.88 14.47 29.98
C PHE A 116 -0.24 14.58 28.59
N VAL A 117 0.11 13.44 27.99
CA VAL A 117 0.70 13.33 26.64
C VAL A 117 -0.09 12.32 25.84
N VAL A 118 -0.46 12.67 24.60
CA VAL A 118 -1.09 11.76 23.64
C VAL A 118 -0.04 11.31 22.64
N LEU A 119 0.26 10.02 22.61
CA LEU A 119 1.17 9.42 21.63
C LEU A 119 0.34 8.73 20.54
N LEU A 120 0.37 9.28 19.34
CA LEU A 120 -0.24 8.65 18.17
C LEU A 120 0.76 7.72 17.50
N PHE A 121 0.53 6.41 17.62
CA PHE A 121 1.23 5.41 16.80
C PHE A 121 0.35 5.11 15.59
N TYR A 122 0.75 5.63 14.44
CA TYR A 122 0.09 5.31 13.18
C TYR A 122 0.54 3.94 12.68
N ARG A 123 -0.42 3.09 12.32
CA ARG A 123 -0.22 1.80 11.66
C ARG A 123 -0.91 1.85 10.29
N GLY A 124 -0.13 1.91 9.22
CA GLY A 124 -0.61 1.98 7.85
C GLY A 124 0.57 2.17 6.90
N PHE A 125 0.39 1.76 5.65
CA PHE A 125 1.32 2.09 4.58
C PHE A 125 1.19 3.59 4.27
N TRP A 126 2.33 4.28 4.25
CA TRP A 126 2.48 5.64 3.75
C TRP A 126 2.77 5.58 2.26
#